data_AF-A0A3M9N5I4-F1
#
_entry.id   AF-A0A3M9N5I4-F1
#
_cell.length_a   1.000
_cell.length_b   1.000
_cell.length_c   1.000
_cell.angle_alpha   90.00
_cell.angle_beta   90.00
_cell.angle_gamma   90.00
#
_symmetry.space_group_name_H-M   'P 1'
#
loop_
_entity.id
_entity.type
_entity.pdbx_description
1 polymer ?
#
loop_
_entity_poly.entity_id
_entity_poly.type
_entity_poly.pdbx_seq_one_letter_code
_entity_poly.pdbx_strand_id
1 'polypeptide(L)'
;MRVLILVFLLINTGAVAQSKQDSLLIVDGSAIIQEMKLMWNYDQAVREYIHYQTFDKHKTDSIEALPAPVKERILDSLKLTKSYSNKVWDNYIIPFDHLHTKRMIEIIKKYGFPSNSRIEKLLNYKMEFHTYMILLHSPKEYAQELIALVTTEHKNGNFPNKCLYGHLLWHLNGRSNMKYFLENGYVFEKQPDGQTTLVPKNCE
;
A
#
# COMPACT_ATOMS: atom_id res chain seq x y z
N MET A 1 -3.51 -35.96 -23.92
CA MET A 1 -4.83 -35.92 -23.23
C MET A 1 -4.71 -35.65 -21.73
N ARG A 2 -3.86 -36.36 -20.96
CA ARG A 2 -3.71 -36.15 -19.50
C ARG A 2 -3.23 -34.75 -19.08
N VAL A 3 -2.33 -34.12 -19.85
CA VAL A 3 -1.82 -32.76 -19.57
C VAL A 3 -2.87 -31.67 -19.84
N LEU A 4 -3.69 -31.82 -20.89
CA LEU A 4 -4.77 -30.89 -21.22
C LEU A 4 -5.89 -30.87 -20.16
N ILE A 5 -6.19 -32.01 -19.55
CA ILE A 5 -7.20 -32.13 -18.48
C ILE A 5 -6.72 -31.42 -17.20
N LEU A 6 -5.43 -31.52 -16.86
CA LEU A 6 -4.83 -30.84 -15.71
C LEU A 6 -4.83 -29.30 -15.87
N VAL A 7 -4.53 -28.80 -17.07
CA VAL A 7 -4.61 -27.36 -17.37
C VAL A 7 -6.05 -26.85 -17.28
N PHE A 8 -7.03 -27.59 -17.81
CA PHE A 8 -8.45 -27.20 -17.72
C PHE A 8 -9.00 -27.22 -16.28
N LEU A 9 -8.55 -28.15 -15.44
CA LEU A 9 -8.94 -28.22 -14.03
C LEU A 9 -8.38 -27.05 -13.22
N LEU A 10 -7.12 -26.66 -13.44
CA LEU A 10 -6.48 -25.55 -12.73
C LEU A 10 -7.11 -24.18 -13.06
N ILE A 11 -7.51 -23.98 -14.32
CA ILE A 11 -8.15 -22.72 -14.77
C ILE A 11 -9.55 -22.56 -14.14
N ASN A 12 -10.32 -23.65 -14.05
CA ASN A 12 -11.68 -23.60 -13.48
C ASN A 12 -11.68 -23.34 -11.97
N THR A 13 -10.70 -23.87 -11.22
CA THR A 13 -10.64 -23.64 -9.77
C THR A 13 -10.33 -22.20 -9.40
N GLY A 14 -9.49 -21.51 -10.19
CA GLY A 14 -9.14 -20.11 -9.94
C GLY A 14 -10.33 -19.16 -10.18
N ALA A 15 -11.07 -19.36 -11.27
CA ALA A 15 -12.22 -18.52 -11.62
C ALA A 15 -13.37 -18.65 -10.59
N VAL A 16 -13.59 -19.85 -10.05
CA VAL A 16 -14.63 -20.11 -9.03
C VAL A 16 -14.22 -19.54 -7.66
N ALA A 17 -12.94 -19.60 -7.29
CA ALA A 17 -12.48 -18.99 -6.05
C ALA A 17 -12.62 -17.45 -6.08
N GLN A 18 -12.26 -16.83 -7.21
CA GLN A 18 -12.39 -15.38 -7.41
C GLN A 18 -13.84 -14.91 -7.35
N SER A 19 -14.76 -15.62 -8.01
CA SER A 19 -16.18 -15.23 -8.02
C SER A 19 -16.81 -15.28 -6.62
N LYS A 20 -16.39 -16.23 -5.77
CA LYS A 20 -16.80 -16.29 -4.37
C LYS A 20 -16.25 -15.11 -3.57
N GLN A 21 -14.98 -14.78 -3.73
CA GLN A 21 -14.36 -13.63 -3.07
C GLN A 21 -15.00 -12.31 -3.50
N ASP A 22 -15.30 -12.14 -4.79
CA ASP A 22 -16.00 -10.97 -5.32
C ASP A 22 -17.40 -10.86 -4.71
N SER A 23 -18.14 -11.97 -4.62
CA SER A 23 -19.47 -11.99 -4.00
C SER A 23 -19.42 -11.56 -2.53
N LEU A 24 -18.43 -12.05 -1.77
CA LEU A 24 -18.21 -11.63 -0.39
C LEU A 24 -17.84 -10.14 -0.29
N LEU A 25 -16.99 -9.65 -1.19
CA LEU A 25 -16.59 -8.24 -1.23
C LEU A 25 -17.78 -7.32 -1.59
N ILE A 26 -18.71 -7.77 -2.44
CA ILE A 26 -19.95 -7.05 -2.73
C ILE A 26 -20.82 -6.89 -1.47
N VAL A 27 -20.98 -7.97 -0.71
CA VAL A 27 -21.81 -7.97 0.52
C VAL A 27 -21.19 -7.11 1.62
N ASP A 28 -19.90 -7.29 1.89
CA ASP A 28 -19.22 -6.66 3.03
C ASP A 28 -18.50 -5.34 2.67
N GLY A 29 -18.54 -4.95 1.39
CA GLY A 29 -17.66 -3.94 0.80
C GLY A 29 -17.73 -2.57 1.45
N SER A 30 -18.93 -2.11 1.83
CA SER A 30 -19.10 -0.82 2.51
C SER A 30 -18.36 -0.77 3.85
N ALA A 31 -18.40 -1.86 4.63
CA ALA A 31 -17.69 -1.94 5.90
C ALA A 31 -16.17 -2.00 5.66
N ILE A 32 -15.71 -2.81 4.69
CA ILE A 32 -14.29 -2.93 4.34
C ILE A 32 -13.71 -1.59 3.87
N ILE A 33 -14.47 -0.83 3.07
CA ILE A 33 -14.07 0.52 2.63
C ILE A 33 -13.90 1.44 3.85
N GLN A 34 -14.87 1.44 4.78
CA GLN A 34 -14.78 2.27 5.99
C GLN A 34 -13.58 1.90 6.84
N GLU A 35 -13.30 0.60 7.02
CA GLU A 35 -12.13 0.10 7.73
C GLU A 35 -10.83 0.59 7.07
N MET A 36 -10.68 0.42 5.75
CA MET A 36 -9.47 0.87 5.05
C MET A 36 -9.30 2.39 5.09
N LYS A 37 -10.39 3.18 5.01
CA LYS A 37 -10.34 4.63 5.17
C LYS A 37 -9.85 5.03 6.56
N LEU A 38 -10.33 4.34 7.60
CA LEU A 38 -9.86 4.56 8.96
C LEU A 38 -8.36 4.26 9.09
N MET A 39 -7.90 3.11 8.58
CA MET A 39 -6.49 2.73 8.63
C MET A 39 -5.58 3.75 7.95
N TRP A 40 -5.96 4.16 6.73
CA TRP A 40 -5.23 5.16 5.95
C TRP A 40 -5.18 6.52 6.67
N ASN A 41 -6.33 7.03 7.09
CA ASN A 41 -6.41 8.33 7.74
C ASN A 41 -5.65 8.35 9.07
N TYR A 42 -5.73 7.27 9.84
CA TYR A 42 -4.97 7.14 11.07
C TYR A 42 -3.46 7.16 10.80
N ASP A 43 -2.98 6.34 9.85
CA ASP A 43 -1.56 6.24 9.51
C ASP A 43 -0.99 7.60 9.07
N GLN A 44 -1.68 8.29 8.17
CA GLN A 44 -1.26 9.61 7.70
C GLN A 44 -1.28 10.64 8.84
N ALA A 45 -2.37 10.72 9.61
CA ALA A 45 -2.53 11.73 10.65
C ALA A 45 -1.49 11.61 11.77
N VAL A 46 -1.20 10.38 12.24
CA VAL A 46 -0.24 10.18 13.34
C VAL A 46 1.20 10.39 12.86
N ARG A 47 1.54 10.04 11.62
CA ARG A 47 2.86 10.33 11.04
C ARG A 47 3.04 11.83 10.79
N GLU A 48 2.04 12.53 10.27
CA GLU A 48 2.05 13.99 10.13
C GLU A 48 2.21 14.69 11.49
N TYR A 49 1.55 14.19 12.54
CA TYR A 49 1.65 14.76 13.88
C TYR A 49 3.10 14.85 14.40
N ILE A 50 3.98 13.91 14.02
CA ILE A 50 5.40 13.94 14.43
C ILE A 50 6.11 15.21 13.92
N HIS A 51 5.70 15.71 12.75
CA HIS A 51 6.30 16.85 12.09
C HIS A 51 5.56 18.15 12.38
N TYR A 52 4.23 18.08 12.47
CA TYR A 52 3.37 19.26 12.52
C TYR A 52 2.72 19.53 13.89
N GLN A 53 2.81 18.57 14.83
CA GLN A 53 2.15 18.60 16.14
C GLN A 53 0.66 18.98 16.08
N THR A 54 -0.02 18.57 15.01
CA THR A 54 -1.44 18.84 14.80
C THR A 54 -2.06 17.72 13.98
N PHE A 55 -3.35 17.46 14.21
CA PHE A 55 -4.19 16.62 13.35
C PHE A 55 -5.04 17.45 12.38
N ASP A 56 -4.95 18.78 12.45
CA ASP A 56 -5.65 19.68 11.55
C ASP A 56 -4.96 19.71 10.18
N LYS A 57 -5.60 19.06 9.20
CA LYS A 57 -5.13 18.98 7.81
C LYS A 57 -5.03 20.34 7.14
N HIS A 58 -5.90 21.29 7.47
CA HIS A 58 -5.79 22.65 6.91
C HIS A 58 -4.50 23.34 7.37
N LYS A 59 -4.09 23.09 8.62
CA LYS A 59 -2.83 23.60 9.15
C LYS A 59 -1.62 22.92 8.50
N THR A 60 -1.64 21.60 8.31
CA THR A 60 -0.52 20.91 7.64
C THR A 60 -0.41 21.35 6.18
N ASP A 61 -1.52 21.46 5.45
CA ASP A 61 -1.56 21.96 4.07
C ASP A 61 -1.08 23.41 3.95
N SER A 62 -1.48 24.27 4.89
CA SER A 62 -1.00 25.65 4.92
C SER A 62 0.51 25.75 5.14
N ILE A 63 1.12 24.81 5.86
CA ILE A 63 2.57 24.78 6.07
C ILE A 63 3.29 24.18 4.85
N GLU A 64 2.76 23.12 4.26
CA GLU A 64 3.34 22.49 3.06
C GLU A 64 3.34 23.41 1.85
N ALA A 65 2.36 24.33 1.75
CA ALA A 65 2.29 25.34 0.71
C ALA A 65 3.34 26.48 0.83
N LEU A 66 4.11 26.52 1.93
CA LEU A 66 5.11 27.58 2.14
C LEU A 66 6.40 27.35 1.35
N PRO A 67 7.14 28.43 0.99
CA PRO A 67 8.47 28.30 0.42
C PRO A 67 9.41 27.52 1.35
N ALA A 68 10.31 26.69 0.78
CA ALA A 68 11.16 25.77 1.54
C ALA A 68 11.89 26.40 2.74
N PRO A 69 12.53 27.59 2.64
CA PRO A 69 13.20 28.20 3.79
C PRO A 69 12.26 28.64 4.92
N VAL A 70 10.99 28.94 4.60
CA VAL A 70 9.97 29.29 5.59
C VAL A 70 9.42 28.01 6.23
N LYS A 71 9.12 27.01 5.40
CA LYS A 71 8.64 25.70 5.85
C LYS A 71 9.62 25.03 6.82
N GLU A 72 10.90 24.98 6.48
CA GLU A 72 11.94 24.37 7.32
C GLU A 72 12.02 25.04 8.70
N ARG A 73 12.00 26.37 8.77
CA ARG A 73 12.02 27.11 10.04
C ARG A 73 10.80 26.83 10.90
N ILE A 74 9.62 26.72 10.29
CA ILE A 74 8.38 26.37 11.02
C ILE A 74 8.46 24.93 11.52
N LEU A 75 8.85 23.98 10.67
CA LEU A 75 8.98 22.58 11.05
C LEU A 75 10.01 22.39 12.18
N ASP A 76 11.13 23.11 12.15
CA ASP A 76 12.11 23.08 13.22
C ASP A 76 11.53 23.63 14.55
N SER A 77 10.67 24.65 14.49
CA SER A 77 9.99 25.19 15.68
C SER A 77 8.90 24.25 16.23
N LEU A 78 8.29 23.41 15.39
CA LEU A 78 7.26 22.45 15.75
C LEU A 78 7.82 21.06 16.07
N LYS A 79 9.12 20.84 15.88
CA LYS A 79 9.69 19.50 15.98
C LYS A 79 9.54 18.95 17.40
N LEU A 80 8.97 17.75 17.51
CA LEU A 80 8.99 17.01 18.77
C LEU A 80 10.43 16.71 19.19
N THR A 81 10.68 16.73 20.50
CA THR A 81 11.96 16.18 21.00
C THR A 81 12.08 14.72 20.61
N LYS A 82 13.32 14.24 20.37
CA LYS A 82 13.56 12.84 19.99
C LYS A 82 12.89 11.84 20.96
N SER A 83 12.91 12.14 22.27
CA SER A 83 12.26 11.30 23.28
C SER A 83 10.75 11.21 23.07
N TYR A 84 10.08 12.33 22.78
CA TYR A 84 8.65 12.33 22.52
C TYR A 84 8.30 11.73 21.16
N SER A 85 9.09 11.97 20.11
CA SER A 85 8.91 11.31 18.81
C SER A 85 8.97 9.78 18.95
N ASN A 86 9.92 9.26 19.72
CA ASN A 86 10.01 7.82 20.01
C ASN A 86 8.76 7.32 20.75
N LYS A 87 8.27 8.05 21.75
CA LYS A 87 7.02 7.69 22.43
C LYS A 87 5.82 7.66 21.49
N VAL A 88 5.72 8.60 20.55
CA VAL A 88 4.66 8.59 19.53
C VAL A 88 4.78 7.33 18.66
N TRP A 89 6.00 7.04 18.21
CA TRP A 89 6.30 5.89 17.37
C TRP A 89 5.95 4.57 18.05
N ASP A 90 6.42 4.37 19.28
CA ASP A 90 6.30 3.12 20.02
C ASP A 90 4.86 2.86 20.50
N ASN A 91 4.09 3.91 20.81
CA ASN A 91 2.74 3.75 21.39
C ASN A 91 1.60 3.90 20.37
N TYR A 92 1.81 4.61 19.26
CA TYR A 92 0.72 4.94 18.34
C TYR A 92 0.97 4.52 16.90
N ILE A 93 2.22 4.46 16.44
CA ILE A 93 2.52 4.07 15.05
C ILE A 93 2.74 2.58 14.97
N ILE A 94 3.77 2.05 15.64
CA ILE A 94 4.11 0.61 15.58
C ILE A 94 2.89 -0.25 15.95
N PRO A 95 2.19 -0.04 17.08
CA PRO A 95 1.08 -0.93 17.45
C PRO A 95 -0.04 -0.97 16.39
N PHE A 96 -0.32 0.17 15.76
CA PHE A 96 -1.34 0.26 14.71
C PHE A 96 -0.84 -0.25 13.36
N ASP A 97 0.45 -0.12 13.05
CA ASP A 97 1.06 -0.79 11.89
C ASP A 97 0.85 -2.31 11.99
N HIS A 98 1.09 -2.92 13.16
CA HIS A 98 0.79 -4.34 13.38
C HIS A 98 -0.70 -4.66 13.24
N LEU A 99 -1.58 -3.84 13.83
CA LEU A 99 -3.03 -4.06 13.77
C LEU A 99 -3.57 -3.96 12.34
N HIS A 100 -3.20 -2.91 11.61
CA HIS A 100 -3.64 -2.68 10.24
C HIS A 100 -3.09 -3.76 9.30
N THR A 101 -1.83 -4.18 9.46
CA THR A 101 -1.27 -5.27 8.67
C THR A 101 -2.01 -6.59 8.90
N LYS A 102 -2.25 -6.99 10.16
CA LYS A 102 -3.01 -8.21 10.46
C LYS A 102 -4.39 -8.15 9.83
N ARG A 103 -5.06 -7.00 9.94
CA ARG A 103 -6.40 -6.83 9.38
C ARG A 103 -6.39 -6.89 7.86
N MET A 104 -5.42 -6.28 7.19
CA MET A 104 -5.26 -6.40 5.74
C MET A 104 -4.98 -7.85 5.31
N ILE A 105 -4.21 -8.62 6.07
CA ILE A 105 -4.00 -10.06 5.81
C ILE A 105 -5.33 -10.81 5.86
N GLU A 106 -6.16 -10.57 6.88
CA GLU A 106 -7.50 -11.17 6.99
C GLU A 106 -8.39 -10.79 5.80
N ILE A 107 -8.39 -9.51 5.43
CA ILE A 107 -9.16 -9.01 4.29
C ILE A 107 -8.72 -9.71 3.01
N ILE A 108 -7.41 -9.78 2.75
CA ILE A 108 -6.87 -10.41 1.54
C ILE A 108 -7.22 -11.90 1.50
N LYS A 109 -7.07 -12.62 2.62
CA LYS A 109 -7.41 -14.04 2.69
C LYS A 109 -8.89 -14.31 2.43
N LYS A 110 -9.79 -13.47 2.98
CA LYS A 110 -11.23 -13.68 2.89
C LYS A 110 -11.83 -13.18 1.57
N TYR A 111 -11.39 -12.03 1.10
CA TYR A 111 -12.01 -11.29 -0.01
C TYR A 111 -11.11 -11.15 -1.24
N GLY A 112 -9.87 -11.64 -1.22
CA GLY A 112 -8.85 -11.24 -2.19
C GLY A 112 -8.41 -9.79 -1.96
N PHE A 113 -7.39 -9.33 -2.67
CA PHE A 113 -6.88 -7.96 -2.53
C PHE A 113 -7.93 -6.97 -3.05
N PRO A 114 -8.39 -6.01 -2.22
CA PRO A 114 -9.36 -5.01 -2.65
C PRO A 114 -8.63 -3.83 -3.30
N SER A 115 -8.10 -4.03 -4.52
CA SER A 115 -7.51 -2.93 -5.28
C SER A 115 -8.55 -1.87 -5.61
N ASN A 116 -8.10 -0.62 -5.81
CA ASN A 116 -8.98 0.47 -6.21
C ASN A 116 -9.84 0.13 -7.43
N SER A 117 -9.25 -0.49 -8.46
CA SER A 117 -9.98 -0.90 -9.67
C SER A 117 -11.03 -1.97 -9.38
N ARG A 118 -10.73 -2.93 -8.50
CA ARG A 118 -11.68 -3.98 -8.11
C ARG A 118 -12.81 -3.44 -7.25
N ILE A 119 -12.52 -2.52 -6.33
CA ILE A 119 -13.52 -1.79 -5.54
C ILE A 119 -14.43 -0.97 -6.47
N GLU A 120 -13.85 -0.19 -7.38
CA GLU A 120 -14.60 0.65 -8.32
C GLU A 120 -15.51 -0.21 -9.21
N LYS A 121 -14.98 -1.30 -9.75
CA LYS A 121 -15.74 -2.24 -10.60
C LYS A 121 -16.89 -2.93 -9.86
N LEU A 122 -16.66 -3.41 -8.64
CA LEU A 122 -17.64 -4.25 -7.93
C LEU A 122 -18.64 -3.45 -7.10
N LEU A 123 -18.22 -2.29 -6.58
CA LEU A 123 -18.98 -1.51 -5.59
C LEU A 123 -19.36 -0.12 -6.10
N ASN A 124 -18.94 0.27 -7.31
CA ASN A 124 -19.13 1.62 -7.85
C ASN A 124 -18.63 2.72 -6.90
N TYR A 125 -17.49 2.47 -6.25
CA TYR A 125 -16.88 3.38 -5.29
C TYR A 125 -15.43 3.71 -5.67
N LYS A 126 -15.09 5.00 -5.72
CA LYS A 126 -13.73 5.46 -6.01
C LYS A 126 -13.00 5.76 -4.71
N MET A 127 -11.96 4.98 -4.42
CA MET A 127 -11.09 5.21 -3.25
C MET A 127 -10.27 6.50 -3.41
N GLU A 128 -10.13 7.24 -2.31
CA GLU A 128 -9.35 8.50 -2.23
C GLU A 128 -7.83 8.26 -2.13
N PHE A 129 -7.41 7.02 -1.88
CA PHE A 129 -6.02 6.60 -1.76
C PHE A 129 -5.82 5.24 -2.43
N HIS A 130 -4.58 4.86 -2.69
CA HIS A 130 -4.25 3.53 -3.23
C HIS A 130 -4.20 2.50 -2.10
N THR A 131 -5.04 1.46 -2.15
CA THR A 131 -5.17 0.49 -1.04
C THR A 131 -3.88 -0.26 -0.69
N TYR A 132 -2.95 -0.43 -1.65
CA TYR A 132 -1.66 -1.06 -1.38
C TYR A 132 -0.76 -0.23 -0.45
N MET A 133 -0.99 1.07 -0.33
CA MET A 133 -0.20 1.96 0.54
C MET A 133 -0.29 1.55 2.01
N ILE A 134 -1.43 0.98 2.44
CA ILE A 134 -1.59 0.44 3.80
C ILE A 134 -0.55 -0.66 4.08
N LEU A 135 -0.14 -1.42 3.05
CA LEU A 135 0.84 -2.49 3.20
C LEU A 135 2.29 -2.00 3.27
N LEU A 136 2.59 -0.76 2.86
CA LEU A 136 3.98 -0.24 2.82
C LEU A 136 4.61 -0.04 4.20
N HIS A 137 3.75 0.12 5.21
CA HIS A 137 4.12 0.29 6.61
C HIS A 137 4.07 -1.02 7.41
N SER A 138 3.90 -2.15 6.73
CA SER A 138 3.79 -3.44 7.40
C SER A 138 5.08 -3.82 8.14
N PRO A 139 5.00 -4.24 9.41
CA PRO A 139 6.15 -4.73 10.15
C PRO A 139 6.80 -5.94 9.47
N LYS A 140 8.14 -6.04 9.57
CA LYS A 140 8.94 -7.07 8.88
C LYS A 140 8.50 -8.50 9.18
N GLU A 141 7.94 -8.76 10.37
CA GLU A 141 7.45 -10.08 10.76
C GLU A 141 6.32 -10.60 9.86
N TYR A 142 5.56 -9.72 9.20
CA TYR A 142 4.50 -10.11 8.25
C TYR A 142 4.99 -10.22 6.80
N ALA A 143 6.25 -9.86 6.52
CA ALA A 143 6.74 -9.70 5.15
C ALA A 143 6.60 -10.98 4.32
N GLN A 144 6.97 -12.14 4.87
CA GLN A 144 6.90 -13.41 4.15
C GLN A 144 5.46 -13.78 3.77
N GLU A 145 4.52 -13.62 4.71
CA GLU A 145 3.10 -13.90 4.48
C GLU A 145 2.51 -12.92 3.46
N LEU A 146 2.79 -11.63 3.61
CA LEU A 146 2.33 -10.61 2.68
C LEU A 146 2.87 -10.85 1.27
N ILE A 147 4.16 -11.17 1.10
CA ILE A 147 4.75 -11.51 -0.20
C ILE A 147 3.97 -12.65 -0.84
N ALA A 148 3.71 -13.74 -0.10
CA ALA A 148 2.96 -14.89 -0.63
C ALA A 148 1.52 -14.51 -1.06
N LEU A 149 0.83 -13.70 -0.26
CA LEU A 149 -0.52 -13.22 -0.56
C LEU A 149 -0.51 -12.29 -1.79
N VAL A 150 0.32 -11.24 -1.80
CA VAL A 150 0.32 -10.27 -2.90
C VAL A 150 0.83 -10.85 -4.21
N THR A 151 1.73 -11.83 -4.18
CA THR A 151 2.14 -12.58 -5.38
C THR A 151 0.96 -13.37 -5.95
N THR A 152 0.16 -14.01 -5.10
CA THR A 152 -1.06 -14.72 -5.53
C THR A 152 -2.07 -13.74 -6.13
N GLU A 153 -2.34 -12.63 -5.45
CA GLU A 153 -3.30 -11.62 -5.89
C GLU A 153 -2.86 -10.90 -7.17
N HIS A 154 -1.55 -10.70 -7.37
CA HIS A 154 -1.02 -10.16 -8.61
C HIS A 154 -1.21 -11.13 -9.78
N LYS A 155 -0.95 -12.43 -9.58
CA LYS A 155 -1.21 -13.47 -10.59
C LYS A 155 -2.69 -13.60 -10.95
N ASN A 156 -3.57 -13.37 -9.97
CA ASN A 156 -5.02 -13.40 -10.16
C ASN A 156 -5.56 -12.11 -10.81
N GLY A 157 -4.73 -11.09 -11.03
CA GLY A 157 -5.16 -9.80 -11.59
C GLY A 157 -5.92 -8.90 -10.61
N ASN A 158 -5.92 -9.22 -9.31
CA ASN A 158 -6.57 -8.43 -8.28
C ASN A 158 -5.66 -7.35 -7.70
N PHE A 159 -4.35 -7.59 -7.68
CA PHE A 159 -3.39 -6.59 -7.24
C PHE A 159 -3.23 -5.50 -8.32
N PRO A 160 -2.90 -4.25 -7.96
CA PRO A 160 -2.61 -3.22 -8.93
C PRO A 160 -1.49 -3.60 -9.91
N ASN A 161 -1.23 -2.68 -10.85
CA ASN A 161 -0.26 -2.81 -11.92
C ASN A 161 1.14 -3.30 -11.44
N LYS A 162 1.93 -3.89 -12.33
CA LYS A 162 3.18 -4.55 -11.92
C LYS A 162 4.21 -3.59 -11.30
N CYS A 163 4.21 -2.31 -11.68
CA CYS A 163 5.06 -1.32 -11.03
C CYS A 163 4.76 -1.18 -9.53
N LEU A 164 3.49 -1.07 -9.16
CA LEU A 164 3.08 -0.99 -7.76
C LEU A 164 3.36 -2.30 -7.00
N TYR A 165 3.24 -3.45 -7.68
CA TYR A 165 3.68 -4.73 -7.14
C TYR A 165 5.18 -4.76 -6.85
N GLY A 166 6.02 -4.34 -7.80
CA GLY A 166 7.47 -4.22 -7.61
C GLY A 166 7.85 -3.28 -6.48
N HIS A 167 7.16 -2.14 -6.37
CA HIS A 167 7.35 -1.19 -5.28
C HIS A 167 7.03 -1.80 -3.91
N LEU A 168 5.91 -2.52 -3.79
CA LEU A 168 5.57 -3.21 -2.54
C LEU A 168 6.58 -4.31 -2.21
N LEU A 169 7.01 -5.11 -3.18
CA LEU A 169 8.04 -6.13 -2.95
C LEU A 169 9.35 -5.51 -2.47
N TRP A 170 9.78 -4.40 -3.05
CA TRP A 170 10.97 -3.67 -2.59
C TRP A 170 10.83 -3.25 -1.12
N HIS A 171 9.66 -2.72 -0.73
CA HIS A 171 9.36 -2.37 0.66
C HIS A 171 9.42 -3.59 1.60
N LEU A 172 8.70 -4.67 1.27
CA LEU A 172 8.61 -5.87 2.11
C LEU A 172 9.95 -6.61 2.23
N ASN A 173 10.85 -6.44 1.26
CA ASN A 173 12.20 -7.01 1.29
C ASN A 173 13.27 -6.04 1.84
N GLY A 174 12.86 -5.01 2.59
CA GLY A 174 13.78 -4.15 3.32
C GLY A 174 14.52 -3.12 2.46
N ARG A 175 13.98 -2.78 1.28
CA ARG A 175 14.38 -1.62 0.46
C ARG A 175 15.81 -1.66 -0.09
N SER A 176 16.45 -2.83 -0.11
CA SER A 176 17.87 -2.95 -0.46
C SER A 176 18.13 -3.35 -1.92
N ASN A 177 17.14 -3.92 -2.62
CA ASN A 177 17.37 -4.55 -3.91
C ASN A 177 16.51 -3.94 -5.04
N MET A 178 17.15 -3.21 -5.96
CA MET A 178 16.47 -2.56 -7.10
C MET A 178 15.89 -3.55 -8.12
N LYS A 179 16.26 -4.83 -8.05
CA LYS A 179 15.70 -5.89 -8.90
C LYS A 179 14.17 -5.91 -8.86
N TYR A 180 13.56 -5.66 -7.70
CA TYR A 180 12.11 -5.61 -7.56
C TYR A 180 11.44 -4.52 -8.41
N PHE A 181 12.14 -3.42 -8.72
CA PHE A 181 11.63 -2.43 -9.65
C PHE A 181 11.93 -2.83 -11.10
N LEU A 182 13.17 -3.21 -11.39
CA LEU A 182 13.64 -3.48 -12.75
C LEU A 182 12.92 -4.66 -13.42
N GLU A 183 12.57 -5.68 -12.63
CA GLU A 183 11.79 -6.83 -13.13
C GLU A 183 10.29 -6.53 -13.23
N ASN A 184 9.84 -5.41 -12.69
CA ASN A 184 8.43 -5.06 -12.58
C ASN A 184 8.13 -3.69 -13.21
N GLY A 185 8.74 -3.40 -14.36
CA GLY A 185 8.28 -2.32 -15.23
C GLY A 185 9.04 -0.99 -15.14
N TYR A 186 10.02 -0.91 -14.25
CA TYR A 186 10.90 0.26 -14.16
C TYR A 186 12.19 0.05 -14.94
N VAL A 187 12.76 1.17 -15.40
CA VAL A 187 14.07 1.22 -16.04
C VAL A 187 14.88 2.39 -15.50
N PHE A 188 16.20 2.31 -15.62
CA PHE A 188 17.06 3.47 -15.39
C PHE A 188 17.14 4.32 -16.65
N GLU A 189 16.83 5.60 -16.54
CA GLU A 189 16.98 6.58 -17.62
C GLU A 189 17.91 7.71 -17.21
N LYS A 190 18.75 8.11 -18.17
CA LYS A 190 19.64 9.26 -18.01
C LYS A 190 18.86 10.54 -18.32
N GLN A 191 18.85 11.44 -17.35
CA GLN A 191 18.22 12.75 -17.42
C GLN A 191 19.11 13.77 -18.16
N PRO A 192 18.54 14.87 -18.67
CA PRO A 192 19.31 15.91 -19.39
C PRO A 192 20.44 16.54 -18.58
N ASP A 193 20.33 16.55 -17.24
CA ASP A 193 21.35 17.03 -16.31
C ASP A 193 22.47 15.99 -16.04
N GLY A 194 22.40 14.84 -16.69
CA GLY A 194 23.35 13.74 -16.56
C GLY A 194 23.06 12.75 -15.43
N GLN A 195 22.06 13.01 -14.57
CA GLN A 195 21.66 12.09 -13.50
C GLN A 195 20.96 10.85 -14.07
N THR A 196 21.01 9.74 -13.35
CA THR A 196 20.24 8.53 -13.71
C THR A 196 19.11 8.35 -12.72
N THR A 197 17.89 8.24 -13.22
CA THR A 197 16.69 8.08 -12.39
C THR A 197 15.94 6.80 -12.77
N LEU A 198 15.31 6.20 -11.78
CA LEU A 198 14.44 5.05 -11.99
C LEU A 198 13.06 5.56 -12.41
N VAL A 199 12.59 5.16 -13.59
CA VAL A 199 11.32 5.62 -14.17
C VAL A 199 10.40 4.45 -14.51
N PRO A 200 9.08 4.58 -14.30
CA PRO A 200 8.11 3.59 -14.76
C PRO A 200 7.97 3.67 -16.29
N LYS A 201 8.07 2.55 -17.00
CA LYS A 201 7.88 2.50 -18.46
C LYS A 201 6.85 1.47 -18.91
N ASN A 202 6.89 0.30 -18.32
CA ASN A 202 5.99 -0.80 -18.65
C ASN A 202 5.26 -1.15 -17.37
N CYS A 203 4.18 -0.47 -16.99
CA CYS A 203 3.49 -0.78 -15.73
C CYS A 203 2.26 -1.68 -15.91
N GLU A 204 1.70 -1.73 -17.11
CA GLU A 204 0.58 -2.61 -17.47
C GLU A 204 1.00 -4.09 -17.57
#